data_AF-A0A0F3GVJ1-F1
#
_entry.id   AF-A0A0F3GVJ1-F1
#
_cell.length_a   1.000
_cell.length_b   1.000
_cell.length_c   1.000
_cell.angle_alpha   90.00
_cell.angle_beta   90.00
_cell.angle_gamma   90.00
#
_symmetry.space_group_name_H-M   'P 1'
#
loop_
_entity.id
_entity.type
_entity.pdbx_description
1 polymer ?
#
loop_
_entity_poly.entity_id
_entity_poly.type
_entity_poly.pdbx_seq_one_letter_code
_entity_poly.pdbx_strand_id
1 'polypeptide(L)'
;MDDSEEYIVNLILDNLYLIDEECYSASGIKKEVFIKSGGRADIVLTLKNIVYIIEVKRGVLTTNVADQLIRYINTFNVDISKEIIGILVGKKPPDCNELIAYLKASGHCIKPLYIDHHIPLEYNICNYIGCRRINRTNALKCRWCGEPLMKIW
;
A
#
# COMPACT_ATOMS: atom_id res chain seq x y z
N MET A 1 -16.50 -12.86 10.58
CA MET A 1 -15.38 -11.94 10.84
C MET A 1 -15.78 -10.59 10.26
N ASP A 2 -15.42 -9.49 10.91
CA ASP A 2 -15.81 -8.16 10.46
C ASP A 2 -14.94 -7.75 9.26
N ASP A 3 -15.51 -7.76 8.06
CA ASP A 3 -14.85 -7.28 6.83
C ASP A 3 -15.06 -5.76 6.66
N SER A 4 -15.12 -5.01 7.75
CA SER A 4 -15.25 -3.56 7.71
C SER A 4 -14.04 -2.91 7.04
N GLU A 5 -14.23 -1.75 6.41
CA GLU A 5 -13.12 -0.97 5.86
C GLU A 5 -12.11 -0.60 6.95
N GLU A 6 -12.59 -0.37 8.18
CA GLU A 6 -11.74 -0.14 9.35
C GLU A 6 -10.85 -1.34 9.67
N TYR A 7 -11.38 -2.56 9.62
CA TYR A 7 -10.57 -3.76 9.79
C TYR A 7 -9.48 -3.87 8.72
N ILE A 8 -9.81 -3.61 7.45
CA ILE A 8 -8.84 -3.65 6.34
C ILE A 8 -7.78 -2.55 6.51
N VAL A 9 -8.17 -1.35 6.92
CA VAL A 9 -7.24 -0.25 7.22
C VAL A 9 -6.26 -0.66 8.31
N ASN A 10 -6.75 -1.21 9.43
CA ASN A 10 -5.89 -1.65 10.53
C ASN A 10 -4.98 -2.81 10.07
N LEU A 11 -5.48 -3.75 9.26
CA LEU A 11 -4.68 -4.81 8.65
C LEU A 11 -3.51 -4.25 7.82
N ILE A 12 -3.76 -3.23 6.99
CA ILE A 12 -2.71 -2.57 6.20
C ILE A 12 -1.71 -1.85 7.11
N LEU A 13 -2.17 -1.13 8.13
CA LEU A 13 -1.29 -0.41 9.07
C LEU A 13 -0.38 -1.37 9.85
N ASP A 14 -0.90 -2.52 10.26
CA ASP A 14 -0.13 -3.55 10.94
C ASP A 14 0.82 -4.30 9.98
N ASN A 15 0.57 -4.22 8.66
CA ASN A 15 1.27 -4.99 7.63
C ASN A 15 1.63 -4.12 6.41
N LEU A 16 2.30 -2.98 6.63
CA LEU A 16 2.61 -2.00 5.57
C LEU A 16 3.38 -2.59 4.38
N TYR A 17 4.06 -3.72 4.59
CA TYR A 17 4.75 -4.46 3.55
C TYR A 17 3.85 -4.97 2.42
N LEU A 18 2.54 -5.04 2.65
CA LEU A 18 1.55 -5.39 1.64
C LEU A 18 1.43 -4.33 0.55
N ILE A 19 1.77 -3.08 0.87
CA ILE A 19 1.81 -1.96 -0.08
C ILE A 19 3.08 -2.04 -0.93
N ASP A 20 4.22 -2.14 -0.25
CA ASP A 20 5.55 -2.32 -0.82
C ASP A 20 6.42 -2.91 0.29
N GLU A 21 7.33 -3.83 -0.03
CA GLU A 21 8.18 -4.49 0.96
C GLU A 21 9.12 -3.53 1.71
N GLU A 22 9.37 -2.32 1.18
CA GLU A 22 10.12 -1.29 1.91
C GLU A 22 9.25 -0.45 2.87
N CYS A 23 7.91 -0.49 2.74
CA CYS A 23 6.99 0.34 3.52
C CYS A 23 6.93 -0.01 5.01
N TYR A 24 7.51 -1.12 5.49
CA TYR A 24 7.68 -1.33 6.95
C TYR A 24 8.56 -0.26 7.60
N SER A 25 9.44 0.38 6.82
CA SER A 25 10.29 1.49 7.25
C SER A 25 9.69 2.86 6.93
N ALA A 26 8.44 2.89 6.46
CA ALA A 26 7.77 4.14 6.16
C ALA A 26 7.65 5.04 7.39
N SER A 27 7.65 6.34 7.13
CA SER A 27 7.49 7.38 8.14
C SER A 27 6.27 8.23 7.82
N GLY A 28 5.84 9.06 8.77
CA GLY A 28 4.73 9.99 8.55
C GLY A 28 3.41 9.30 8.19
N ILE A 29 3.18 8.09 8.71
CA ILE A 29 1.95 7.33 8.53
C ILE A 29 0.81 8.07 9.22
N LYS A 30 -0.24 8.38 8.48
CA LYS A 30 -1.44 9.07 8.97
C LYS A 30 -2.68 8.33 8.48
N LYS A 31 -3.61 8.07 9.40
CA LYS A 31 -4.94 7.52 9.13
C LYS A 31 -5.93 8.68 8.94
N GLU A 32 -6.92 8.50 8.06
CA GLU A 32 -8.02 9.45 7.84
C GLU A 32 -7.56 10.88 7.51
N VAL A 33 -6.73 11.00 6.48
CA VAL A 33 -6.16 12.28 6.07
C VAL A 33 -7.14 13.08 5.23
N PHE A 34 -7.50 14.26 5.71
CA PHE A 34 -8.29 15.23 4.95
C PHE A 34 -7.43 15.86 3.85
N ILE A 35 -7.87 15.67 2.61
CA ILE A 35 -7.27 16.26 1.42
C ILE A 35 -8.21 17.39 0.97
N LYS A 36 -7.67 18.62 1.00
CA LYS A 36 -8.43 19.83 0.69
C LYS A 36 -9.13 19.68 -0.65
N SER A 37 -10.44 19.84 -0.67
CA SER A 37 -11.28 19.71 -1.87
C SER A 37 -11.37 18.31 -2.50
N GLY A 38 -10.59 17.33 -2.02
CA GLY A 38 -10.57 15.96 -2.52
C GLY A 38 -11.43 14.99 -1.70
N GLY A 39 -11.50 15.21 -0.37
CA GLY A 39 -12.21 14.35 0.58
C GLY A 39 -11.29 13.83 1.68
N ARG A 40 -11.53 12.61 2.17
CA ARG A 40 -10.74 11.95 3.22
C ARG A 40 -10.13 10.66 2.68
N ALA A 41 -8.80 10.61 2.55
CA ALA A 41 -8.09 9.39 2.22
C ALA A 41 -7.91 8.53 3.46
N ASP A 42 -7.97 7.20 3.31
CA ASP A 42 -7.92 6.29 4.45
C ASP A 42 -6.54 6.24 5.11
N ILE A 43 -5.47 6.13 4.30
CA ILE A 43 -4.09 6.12 4.80
C ILE A 43 -3.20 6.95 3.86
N VAL A 44 -2.32 7.77 4.44
CA VAL A 44 -1.21 8.40 3.73
C VAL A 44 0.09 8.09 4.48
N LEU A 45 1.13 7.67 3.75
CA LEU A 45 2.46 7.42 4.32
C LEU A 45 3.54 7.96 3.38
N THR A 46 4.74 8.15 3.92
CA THR A 46 5.90 8.58 3.14
C THR A 46 7.06 7.62 3.32
N LEU A 47 7.59 7.11 2.20
CA LEU A 47 8.81 6.32 2.15
C LEU A 47 9.79 7.03 1.22
N LYS A 48 10.90 7.52 1.76
CA LYS A 48 11.90 8.30 1.01
C LYS A 48 11.21 9.50 0.31
N ASN A 49 11.32 9.60 -1.01
CA ASN A 49 10.70 10.66 -1.83
C ASN A 49 9.35 10.24 -2.42
N ILE A 50 8.73 9.18 -1.92
CA ILE A 50 7.45 8.66 -2.42
C ILE A 50 6.39 8.84 -1.34
N VAL A 51 5.29 9.48 -1.72
CA VAL A 51 4.06 9.53 -0.93
C VAL A 51 3.11 8.47 -1.44
N TYR A 52 2.66 7.59 -0.56
CA TYR A 52 1.62 6.63 -0.86
C TYR A 52 0.29 7.17 -0.35
N ILE A 53 -0.70 7.26 -1.23
CA ILE A 53 -2.09 7.58 -0.88
C ILE A 53 -2.89 6.30 -1.07
N ILE A 54 -3.51 5.81 -0.01
CA ILE A 54 -4.17 4.50 0.01
C ILE A 54 -5.66 4.73 0.25
N GLU A 55 -6.47 4.18 -0.64
CA GLU A 55 -7.94 4.16 -0.52
C GLU A 55 -8.39 2.71 -0.39
N VAL A 56 -9.21 2.44 0.62
CA VAL A 56 -9.68 1.11 1.00
C VAL A 56 -11.16 0.99 0.74
N LYS A 57 -11.56 -0.05 0.00
CA LYS A 57 -12.95 -0.46 -0.16
C LYS A 57 -13.17 -1.89 0.26
N ARG A 58 -14.28 -2.14 0.94
CA ARG A 58 -14.72 -3.51 1.29
C ARG A 58 -15.09 -4.35 0.05
N GLY A 59 -15.58 -3.69 -0.99
CA GLY A 59 -16.16 -4.34 -2.17
C GLY A 59 -15.16 -4.70 -3.26
N VAL A 60 -15.69 -5.24 -4.35
CA VAL A 60 -14.95 -5.42 -5.60
C VAL A 60 -14.52 -4.05 -6.12
N LEU A 61 -13.26 -3.93 -6.51
CA LEU A 61 -12.72 -2.69 -7.08
C LEU A 61 -13.30 -2.44 -8.47
N THR A 62 -13.81 -1.22 -8.67
CA THR A 62 -14.36 -0.72 -9.94
C THR A 62 -13.71 0.60 -10.33
N THR A 63 -13.90 1.04 -11.57
CA THR A 63 -13.38 2.31 -12.09
C THR A 63 -13.87 3.52 -11.30
N ASN A 64 -15.14 3.52 -10.85
CA ASN A 64 -15.70 4.59 -10.01
C ASN A 64 -14.92 4.81 -8.70
N VAL A 65 -14.34 3.74 -8.13
CA VAL A 65 -13.53 3.86 -6.91
C VAL A 65 -12.18 4.50 -7.22
N ALA A 66 -11.60 4.19 -8.39
CA ALA A 66 -10.35 4.79 -8.83
C ALA A 66 -10.47 6.32 -8.98
N ASP A 67 -11.62 6.84 -9.38
CA ASP A 67 -11.86 8.29 -9.47
C ASP A 67 -11.65 9.03 -8.16
N GLN A 68 -12.04 8.41 -7.04
CA GLN A 68 -11.84 9.00 -5.71
C GLN A 68 -10.35 9.15 -5.40
N LEU A 69 -9.57 8.11 -5.68
CA LEU A 69 -8.12 8.12 -5.50
C LEU A 69 -7.42 9.09 -6.47
N ILE A 70 -7.86 9.16 -7.72
CA ILE A 70 -7.35 10.13 -8.71
C ILE A 70 -7.60 11.57 -8.24
N ARG A 71 -8.80 11.86 -7.69
CA ARG A 71 -9.09 13.17 -7.10
C ARG A 71 -8.15 13.50 -5.96
N TYR A 72 -7.84 12.53 -5.10
CA TYR A 72 -6.85 12.71 -4.04
C TYR A 72 -5.49 13.07 -4.60
N ILE A 73 -4.97 12.27 -5.53
CA ILE A 73 -3.64 12.52 -6.13
C ILE A 73 -3.56 13.91 -6.77
N ASN A 74 -4.60 14.32 -7.50
CA ASN A 74 -4.65 15.64 -8.16
C ASN A 74 -4.74 16.84 -7.21
N THR A 75 -5.32 16.64 -6.02
CA THR A 75 -5.52 17.71 -5.03
C THR A 75 -4.49 17.68 -3.90
N PHE A 76 -3.73 16.59 -3.79
CA PHE A 76 -2.75 16.41 -2.74
C PHE A 76 -1.53 17.29 -3.02
N ASN A 77 -1.45 18.40 -2.29
CA ASN A 77 -0.34 19.34 -2.41
C ASN A 77 0.92 18.77 -1.74
N VAL A 78 1.80 18.19 -2.53
CA VAL A 78 3.13 17.74 -2.10
C VAL A 78 4.20 18.70 -2.58
N ASP A 79 5.34 18.67 -1.89
CA ASP A 79 6.58 19.18 -2.44
C ASP A 79 6.84 18.55 -3.83
N ILE A 80 7.15 19.39 -4.83
CA ILE A 80 7.34 18.99 -6.25
C ILE A 80 8.39 17.87 -6.39
N SER A 81 9.29 17.74 -5.42
CA SER A 81 10.32 16.69 -5.37
C SER A 81 9.80 15.29 -5.04
N LYS A 82 8.53 15.14 -4.61
CA LYS A 82 7.98 13.85 -4.18
C LYS A 82 7.10 13.22 -5.26
N GLU A 83 7.34 11.94 -5.53
CA GLU A 83 6.47 11.12 -6.35
C GLU A 83 5.23 10.70 -5.54
N ILE A 84 4.06 10.63 -6.18
CA ILE A 84 2.84 10.12 -5.56
C ILE A 84 2.48 8.79 -6.20
N ILE A 85 2.28 7.76 -5.36
CA ILE A 85 1.75 6.46 -5.76
C ILE A 85 0.39 6.25 -5.10
N GLY A 86 -0.64 6.02 -5.90
CA GLY A 86 -1.95 5.62 -5.42
C GLY A 86 -2.02 4.12 -5.19
N ILE A 87 -2.60 3.68 -4.08
CA ILE A 87 -2.90 2.28 -3.82
C ILE A 87 -4.40 2.12 -3.63
N LEU A 88 -5.01 1.29 -4.48
CA LEU A 88 -6.44 1.00 -4.40
C LEU A 88 -6.62 -0.39 -3.79
N VAL A 89 -7.14 -0.46 -2.56
CA VAL A 89 -7.27 -1.70 -1.79
C VAL A 89 -8.71 -2.20 -1.82
N GLY A 90 -8.92 -3.47 -2.15
CA GLY A 90 -10.26 -4.07 -2.12
C GLY A 90 -10.30 -5.46 -2.75
N LYS A 91 -11.50 -5.99 -3.05
CA LYS A 91 -11.64 -7.32 -3.64
C LYS A 91 -11.34 -7.30 -5.14
N LYS A 92 -10.76 -8.40 -5.63
CA LYS A 92 -10.43 -8.52 -7.06
C LYS A 92 -11.69 -8.63 -7.91
N PRO A 93 -11.86 -7.83 -8.98
CA PRO A 93 -12.94 -8.04 -9.91
C PRO A 93 -12.74 -9.33 -10.72
N PRO A 94 -13.82 -10.06 -11.10
CA PRO A 94 -13.72 -11.24 -11.94
C PRO A 94 -12.97 -10.99 -13.26
N ASP A 95 -13.17 -9.82 -13.86
CA ASP A 95 -12.38 -9.30 -14.97
C ASP A 95 -11.66 -8.00 -14.55
N CYS A 96 -10.34 -8.02 -14.59
CA CYS A 96 -9.50 -6.89 -14.20
C CYS A 96 -9.11 -5.99 -15.38
N ASN A 97 -9.40 -6.39 -16.62
CA ASN A 97 -8.87 -5.70 -17.81
C ASN A 97 -9.35 -4.25 -17.89
N GLU A 98 -10.64 -4.02 -17.64
CA GLU A 98 -11.23 -2.68 -17.64
C GLU A 98 -10.60 -1.78 -16.59
N LEU A 99 -10.50 -2.24 -15.34
CA LEU A 99 -9.89 -1.48 -14.25
C LEU A 99 -8.41 -1.18 -14.53
N ILE A 100 -7.63 -2.17 -14.99
CA ILE A 100 -6.21 -1.99 -15.30
C ILE A 100 -6.03 -0.98 -16.44
N ALA A 101 -6.84 -1.08 -17.50
CA ALA A 101 -6.81 -0.13 -18.61
C ALA A 101 -7.15 1.29 -18.14
N TYR A 102 -8.17 1.42 -17.29
CA TYR A 102 -8.57 2.70 -16.70
C TYR A 102 -7.45 3.33 -15.86
N LEU A 103 -6.83 2.55 -14.96
CA LEU A 103 -5.72 3.03 -14.13
C LEU A 103 -4.52 3.47 -14.99
N LYS A 104 -4.19 2.72 -16.04
CA LYS A 104 -3.13 3.09 -17.00
C LYS A 104 -3.45 4.38 -17.76
N ALA A 105 -4.71 4.56 -18.15
CA ALA A 105 -5.16 5.75 -18.88
C ALA A 105 -5.22 7.01 -18.01
N SER A 106 -5.29 6.86 -16.67
CA SER A 106 -5.39 8.00 -15.74
C SER A 106 -4.18 8.94 -15.73
N GLY A 107 -3.03 8.51 -16.26
CA GLY A 107 -1.78 9.27 -16.22
C GLY A 107 -1.08 9.30 -14.85
N HIS A 108 -1.63 8.59 -13.85
CA HIS A 108 -1.06 8.47 -12.51
C HIS A 108 -0.50 7.07 -12.24
N CYS A 109 0.47 6.96 -11.33
CA CYS A 109 0.97 5.68 -10.85
C CYS A 109 0.01 5.12 -9.78
N ILE A 110 -0.98 4.33 -10.21
CA ILE A 110 -1.95 3.70 -9.31
C ILE A 110 -1.83 2.18 -9.40
N LYS A 111 -1.69 1.52 -8.25
CA LYS A 111 -1.59 0.05 -8.15
C LYS A 111 -2.79 -0.51 -7.40
N PRO A 112 -3.50 -1.51 -7.95
CA PRO A 112 -4.48 -2.24 -7.17
C PRO A 112 -3.79 -3.20 -6.19
N LEU A 113 -4.26 -3.25 -4.95
CA LEU A 113 -3.91 -4.25 -3.95
C LEU A 113 -5.16 -5.06 -3.62
N TYR A 114 -5.21 -6.29 -4.11
CA TYR A 114 -6.36 -7.15 -3.91
C TYR A 114 -6.27 -7.91 -2.58
N ILE A 115 -7.31 -7.83 -1.75
CA ILE A 115 -7.42 -8.51 -0.46
C ILE A 115 -8.75 -9.24 -0.38
N ASP A 116 -8.72 -10.58 -0.36
CA ASP A 116 -9.90 -11.46 -0.27
C ASP A 116 -10.12 -12.07 1.14
N HIS A 117 -9.31 -11.66 2.13
CA HIS A 117 -9.31 -12.00 3.58
C HIS A 117 -8.34 -13.14 4.04
N HIS A 118 -7.91 -12.99 5.31
CA HIS A 118 -6.78 -13.57 6.07
C HIS A 118 -5.35 -13.29 5.55
N ILE A 119 -4.70 -12.24 6.08
CA ILE A 119 -3.26 -12.02 5.88
C ILE A 119 -2.54 -11.84 7.22
N PRO A 120 -1.91 -12.91 7.72
CA PRO A 120 -0.62 -12.82 8.36
C PRO A 120 0.35 -13.64 7.53
N LEU A 121 1.10 -12.96 6.66
CA LEU A 121 2.23 -13.60 6.02
C LEU A 121 3.37 -13.52 7.02
N GLU A 122 3.76 -14.68 7.55
CA GLU A 122 4.93 -14.76 8.39
C GLU A 122 6.16 -14.30 7.56
N TYR A 123 6.86 -13.29 8.04
CA TYR A 123 8.00 -12.70 7.35
C TYR A 123 9.13 -12.41 8.34
N ASN A 124 10.37 -12.53 7.88
CA ASN A 124 11.60 -12.13 8.57
C ASN A 124 12.09 -10.79 8.02
N ILE A 125 12.57 -9.91 8.90
CA ILE A 125 13.23 -8.67 8.52
C ILE A 125 14.75 -8.89 8.49
N CYS A 126 15.42 -8.45 7.43
CA CYS A 126 16.87 -8.55 7.32
C CYS A 126 17.59 -7.54 8.23
N ASN A 127 18.20 -7.96 9.33
CA ASN A 127 18.83 -7.02 10.28
C ASN A 127 20.08 -6.28 9.76
N TYR A 128 20.63 -6.62 8.59
CA TYR A 128 21.74 -5.89 7.98
C TYR A 128 21.39 -4.40 7.77
N ILE A 129 22.25 -3.51 8.28
CA ILE A 129 22.03 -2.05 8.43
C ILE A 129 21.79 -1.33 7.08
N GLY A 130 22.12 -1.94 5.94
CA GLY A 130 21.83 -1.40 4.60
C GLY A 130 20.67 -2.07 3.84
N CYS A 131 20.11 -3.17 4.36
CA CYS A 131 19.06 -3.91 3.65
C CYS A 131 17.71 -3.77 4.34
N ARG A 132 17.54 -4.31 5.56
CA ARG A 132 16.28 -4.25 6.33
C ARG A 132 15.01 -4.72 5.59
N ARG A 133 15.13 -5.34 4.43
CA ARG A 133 13.98 -5.79 3.63
C ARG A 133 13.33 -7.05 4.18
N ILE A 134 12.08 -7.24 3.76
CA ILE A 134 11.17 -8.27 4.26
C ILE A 134 11.28 -9.54 3.44
N ASN A 135 11.60 -10.64 4.09
CA ASN A 135 11.79 -11.93 3.46
C ASN A 135 10.76 -12.91 3.98
N ARG A 136 10.33 -13.89 3.17
CA ARG A 136 9.42 -14.97 3.62
C ARG A 136 9.97 -15.65 4.88
N THR A 137 9.13 -16.10 5.81
CA THR A 137 9.60 -16.75 7.06
C THR A 137 10.56 -17.90 6.83
N ASN A 138 10.35 -18.66 5.75
CA ASN A 138 11.17 -19.81 5.42
C ASN A 138 12.49 -19.45 4.73
N ALA A 139 12.74 -18.17 4.45
CA ALA A 139 14.00 -17.72 3.91
C ALA A 139 15.09 -17.83 4.99
N LEU A 140 16.20 -18.51 4.66
CA LEU A 140 17.39 -18.59 5.51
C LEU A 140 18.34 -17.42 5.29
N LYS A 141 18.27 -16.79 4.11
CA LYS A 141 19.09 -15.66 3.70
C LYS A 141 18.20 -14.59 3.07
N CYS A 142 18.62 -13.35 3.23
CA CYS A 142 18.02 -12.19 2.62
C CYS A 142 18.17 -12.30 1.10
N ARG A 143 17.05 -12.26 0.35
CA ARG A 143 17.08 -12.37 -1.11
C ARG A 143 17.76 -11.19 -1.82
N TRP A 144 18.08 -10.13 -1.08
CA TRP A 144 18.68 -8.91 -1.63
C TRP A 144 20.16 -8.76 -1.35
N CYS A 145 20.58 -8.97 -0.10
CA CYS A 145 21.99 -8.82 0.28
C CYS A 145 22.68 -10.17 0.53
N GLY A 146 21.97 -11.29 0.48
CA GLY A 146 22.54 -12.62 0.73
C GLY A 146 22.86 -12.91 2.20
N GLU A 147 22.71 -11.94 3.09
CA GLU A 147 22.98 -12.08 4.53
C GLU A 147 22.01 -13.07 5.19
N PRO A 148 22.45 -13.89 6.16
CA PRO A 148 21.57 -14.74 6.94
C PRO A 148 20.47 -13.93 7.63
N LEU A 149 19.24 -14.44 7.61
CA LEU A 149 18.13 -13.85 8.35
C LEU A 149 18.25 -14.30 9.81
N MET A 150 18.49 -13.36 10.72
CA MET A 150 18.52 -13.66 12.14
C MET A 150 17.10 -13.93 12.66
N LYS A 151 16.89 -15.07 13.31
CA LYS A 151 15.75 -15.23 14.21
C LYS A 151 15.94 -14.28 15.39
N ILE A 152 15.05 -13.30 15.52
CA ILE A 152 14.91 -12.55 16.77
C ILE A 152 14.18 -13.51 17.72
N TRP A 153 14.85 -13.90 18.80
CA TRP A 153 14.28 -14.70 19.88
C TRP A 153 13.48 -13.81 20.82
#